data_AF-A0A7W1YXX0-F1
#
_entry.id   AF-A0A7W1YXX0-F1
#
_cell.length_a   1.000
_cell.length_b   1.000
_cell.length_c   1.000
_cell.angle_alpha   90.00
_cell.angle_beta   90.00
_cell.angle_gamma   90.00
#
_symmetry.space_group_name_H-M   'P 1'
#
loop_
_entity.id
_entity.type
_entity.pdbx_description
1 polymer ?
#
loop_
_entity_poly.entity_id
_entity_poly.type
_entity_poly.pdbx_seq_one_letter_code
_entity_poly.pdbx_strand_id
1 'polypeptide(L)' 'MNRLCFGDNLQWLRDPKEFPDASVDLVYLDPPFNSNADYNVRFRESSDEASQAQFHAFTDTSSWADAAETYHQFIDV' A
#
# COMPACT_ATOMS: atom_id res chain seq x y z
N MET A 1 -22.87 0.63 -10.70
CA MET A 1 -22.89 0.85 -9.23
C MET A 1 -21.44 0.90 -8.78
N ASN A 2 -21.06 1.86 -7.95
CA ASN A 2 -19.68 1.96 -7.46
C ASN A 2 -19.57 1.23 -6.10
N ARG A 3 -18.44 0.58 -5.84
CA ARG A 3 -18.17 -0.15 -4.60
C ARG A 3 -16.85 0.30 -3.99
N LEU A 4 -16.78 0.29 -2.66
CA LEU A 4 -15.56 0.51 -1.89
C LEU A 4 -15.34 -0.71 -0.99
N CYS A 5 -14.23 -1.39 -1.19
CA CYS A 5 -13.82 -2.57 -0.42
C CYS A 5 -12.74 -2.14 0.58
N PHE A 6 -12.90 -2.51 1.86
CA PHE A 6 -11.93 -2.21 2.92
C PHE A 6 -11.27 -3.49 3.40
N GLY A 7 -9.95 -3.48 3.57
CA GLY A 7 -9.15 -4.64 3.99
C GLY A 7 -8.02 -4.96 3.01
N ASP A 8 -7.46 -6.16 3.15
CA ASP A 8 -6.45 -6.70 2.24
C ASP A 8 -7.02 -6.84 0.82
N ASN A 9 -6.32 -6.26 -0.17
CA ASN A 9 -6.78 -6.26 -1.55
C ASN A 9 -6.81 -7.68 -2.15
N LEU A 10 -5.91 -8.57 -1.74
CA LEU A 10 -5.84 -9.93 -2.28
C LEU A 10 -7.05 -10.76 -1.87
N GLN A 11 -7.57 -10.55 -0.65
CA GLN A 11 -8.78 -11.23 -0.19
C GLN A 11 -10.00 -10.85 -1.04
N TRP A 12 -10.13 -9.58 -1.39
CA TRP A 12 -11.22 -9.09 -2.24
C TRP A 12 -11.08 -9.56 -3.68
N LEU A 13 -9.90 -9.39 -4.28
CA LEU A 13 -9.65 -9.73 -5.68
C LEU A 13 -9.77 -11.24 -5.97
N ARG A 14 -9.68 -12.10 -4.94
CA ARG A 14 -9.85 -13.56 -5.05
C ARG A 14 -11.29 -14.05 -4.89
N ASP A 15 -12.22 -13.23 -4.41
CA ASP A 15 -13.61 -13.66 -4.27
C ASP A 15 -14.33 -13.55 -5.63
N PRO A 16 -14.66 -14.67 -6.31
CA PRO A 16 -15.31 -14.65 -7.63
C PRO A 16 -16.72 -14.09 -7.58
N LYS A 17 -17.32 -13.92 -6.39
CA LYS A 17 -18.60 -13.22 -6.22
C LYS A 17 -18.44 -11.71 -6.31
N GLU A 18 -17.30 -11.19 -5.88
CA GLU A 18 -16.97 -9.76 -5.95
C GLU A 18 -16.28 -9.40 -7.27
N PHE A 19 -15.34 -10.24 -7.71
CA PHE A 19 -14.61 -10.10 -8.97
C PHE A 19 -14.69 -11.39 -9.81
N PRO A 20 -15.74 -11.55 -10.63
CA PRO A 20 -15.85 -12.67 -11.56
C PRO A 20 -14.75 -12.66 -12.63
N ASP A 21 -14.54 -13.79 -13.28
CA ASP A 21 -13.62 -13.89 -14.41
C ASP A 21 -13.98 -12.90 -15.53
N ALA A 22 -12.96 -12.26 -16.11
CA ALA A 22 -13.09 -11.29 -17.19
C ALA A 22 -14.09 -10.14 -16.90
N SER A 23 -14.24 -9.75 -15.63
CA SER A 23 -15.17 -8.69 -15.21
C SER A 23 -14.58 -7.28 -15.13
N VAL A 24 -13.26 -7.14 -15.35
CA VAL A 24 -12.54 -5.87 -15.21
C VAL A 24 -11.91 -5.46 -16.53
N ASP A 25 -12.35 -4.32 -17.07
CA ASP A 25 -11.84 -3.77 -18.33
C ASP A 25 -10.55 -2.95 -18.16
N LEU A 26 -10.39 -2.27 -17.02
CA LEU A 26 -9.25 -1.39 -16.73
C LEU A 26 -8.89 -1.44 -15.26
N VAL A 27 -7.58 -1.51 -14.99
CA VAL A 27 -7.01 -1.50 -13.64
C VAL A 27 -6.03 -0.34 -13.54
N TYR A 28 -6.15 0.45 -12.47
CA TYR A 28 -5.15 1.42 -12.05
C TYR A 28 -4.61 1.01 -10.67
N LEU A 29 -3.30 0.85 -10.56
CA LEU A 29 -2.61 0.49 -9.32
C LEU A 29 -1.43 1.44 -9.11
N ASP A 30 -1.34 1.98 -7.90
CA ASP A 30 -0.21 2.76 -7.41
C ASP A 30 0.28 2.11 -6.11
N PRO A 31 0.95 0.94 -6.19
CA PRO A 31 1.42 0.23 -5.00
C PRO A 31 2.50 1.06 -4.28
N PRO A 32 2.73 0.82 -2.97
CA PRO A 32 3.84 1.46 -2.28
C PRO A 32 5.14 1.22 -3.05
N PHE A 33 5.90 2.30 -3.25
CA PHE A 33 7.23 2.19 -3.82
C PHE A 33 8.12 1.42 -2.84
N ASN A 34 9.17 0.75 -3.30
CA ASN A 34 10.19 0.22 -2.39
C ASN A 34 11.38 1.18 -2.41
N SER A 35 11.11 2.43 -2.04
CA SER A 35 12.01 3.55 -2.33
C SER A 35 13.18 3.67 -1.35
N ASN A 36 13.14 2.94 -0.23
CA ASN A 36 14.04 3.11 0.92
C ASN A 36 14.06 4.55 1.47
N ALA A 37 13.00 5.32 1.22
CA ALA A 37 12.89 6.68 1.71
C ALA A 37 12.34 6.70 3.14
N ASP A 38 12.92 7.57 3.98
CA ASP A 38 12.37 7.88 5.29
C ASP A 38 11.31 8.98 5.16
N TYR A 39 10.05 8.61 5.38
CA TYR A 39 8.95 9.56 5.39
C TYR A 39 8.86 10.18 6.79
N ASN A 40 9.03 11.51 6.86
CA ASN A 40 9.04 12.28 8.10
C ASN A 40 7.84 13.23 8.16
N VAL A 41 7.15 13.28 9.30
CA VAL A 41 6.14 14.31 9.56
C VAL A 41 6.86 15.57 10.03
N ARG A 42 6.60 16.69 9.33
CA ARG A 42 7.09 18.01 9.72
C ARG A 42 6.08 18.68 10.64
N PHE A 43 6.52 19.18 11.78
CA PHE A 43 5.67 19.98 12.66
C PHE A 43 5.56 21.41 12.13
N ARG A 44 4.40 22.03 12.34
CA ARG A 44 4.19 23.44 12.02
C ARG A 44 4.08 24.18 13.35
N GLU A 45 5.00 25.10 13.60
CA GLU A 45 4.91 26.00 14.75
C GLU A 45 3.97 27.17 14.43
N SER A 46 3.45 27.81 15.48
CA SER A 46 2.52 28.94 15.38
C SER A 46 3.20 30.25 14.99
N SER A 47 4.53 30.30 14.99
CA SER A 47 5.33 31.36 14.38
C SER A 47 5.53 31.09 12.88
N ASP A 48 5.72 32.14 12.07
CA ASP A 48 6.06 32.02 10.64
C ASP A 48 7.50 31.49 10.41
N GLU A 49 8.20 31.06 11.46
CA GLU A 49 9.52 30.43 11.37
C GLU A 49 9.37 28.93 11.05
N ALA A 50 10.13 28.45 10.08
CA ALA A 50 10.12 27.03 9.71
C ALA A 50 10.62 26.17 10.89
N SER A 51 9.71 25.39 11.49
CA SER A 51 10.08 24.45 12.55
C SER A 51 11.08 23.42 12.01
N GLN A 52 12.23 23.31 12.68
CA GLN A 52 13.27 22.31 12.40
C GLN A 52 12.89 20.91 12.93
N ALA A 53 11.80 20.82 13.70
CA ALA A 53 11.35 19.57 14.29
C ALA A 53 10.65 18.70 13.25
N GLN A 54 11.21 17.52 13.01
CA GLN A 54 10.61 16.45 12.23
C GLN A 54 10.65 15.16 13.06
N PHE A 55 9.64 14.32 12.88
CA PHE A 55 9.65 12.97 13.44
C PHE A 55 9.47 11.93 12.34
N HIS A 56 10.23 10.85 12.44
CA HIS A 56 10.21 9.74 11.50
C HIS A 56 8.88 8.99 11.60
N ALA A 57 8.10 8.97 10.52
CA ALA A 57 6.83 8.23 10.49
C ALA A 57 7.07 6.75 10.23
N PHE A 58 7.73 6.45 9.10
CA PHE A 58 8.12 5.11 8.70
C PHE A 58 9.18 5.18 7.59
N THR A 59 9.97 4.13 7.47
CA THR A 59 10.83 3.89 6.30
C THR A 59 10.05 3.05 5.31
N ASP A 60 10.06 3.48 4.06
CA ASP A 60 9.46 2.77 2.94
C ASP A 60 10.38 1.64 2.46
N THR A 61 10.46 0.59 3.26
CA THR A 61 11.21 -0.63 2.97
C THR A 61 10.28 -1.82 2.93
N SER A 62 10.26 -2.51 1.79
CA SER A 62 9.70 -3.85 1.65
C SER A 62 10.83 -4.85 1.46
N SER A 63 10.87 -5.91 2.27
CA SER A 63 11.83 -7.00 2.10
C SER A 63 11.18 -8.21 1.45
N TRP A 64 11.94 -8.92 0.60
CA TRP A 64 11.48 -10.17 0.02
C TRP A 64 11.26 -11.26 1.06
N ALA A 65 11.92 -11.19 2.22
CA ALA A 65 11.69 -12.13 3.31
C ALA A 65 10.28 -12.00 3.89
N ASP A 66 9.77 -10.77 4.00
CA ASP A 66 8.42 -10.49 4.50
C ASP A 66 7.35 -10.87 3.45
N ALA A 67 7.68 -10.76 2.17
CA ALA A 67 6.78 -11.10 1.06
C ALA A 67 6.82 -12.58 0.65
N ALA A 68 7.79 -13.37 1.14
CA ALA A 68 8.05 -14.73 0.66
C ALA A 68 6.85 -15.67 0.86
N GLU A 69 6.22 -15.65 2.03
CA GLU A 69 5.06 -16.50 2.32
C GLU A 69 3.89 -16.17 1.39
N THR A 70 3.56 -14.89 1.24
CA THR A 70 2.51 -14.41 0.32
C THR A 70 2.83 -14.77 -1.13
N TYR A 71 4.10 -14.68 -1.53
CA TYR A 71 4.56 -15.05 -2.86
C TYR A 71 4.40 -16.55 -3.14
N HIS A 72 4.82 -17.42 -2.22
CA HIS A 72 4.65 -18.87 -2.35
C HIS A 72 3.17 -19.29 -2.41
N GLN A 73 2.31 -18.63 -1.63
CA GLN A 73 0.86 -18.81 -1.73
C GLN A 73 0.26 -18.34 -3.08
N PHE A 74 1.04 -17.68 -3.94
CA PHE A 74 0.58 -17.09 -5.19
C PHE A 74 1.03 -17.85 -6.43
N ILE A 75 2.22 -18.46 -6.42
CA ILE A 75 2.82 -19.05 -7.63
C ILE A 75 2.67 -20.58 -7.68
N ASP A 76 2.48 -21.25 -6.55
CA ASP A 76 2.38 -22.71 -6.48
C ASP A 76 0.94 -23.24 -6.63
N VAL A 77 0.10 -22.58 -7.45
CA VAL A 77 -1.29 -23.00 -7.75
C VAL A 77 -1.40 -23.62 -9.15
#